data_AF-A0A354Y9Q7-F1
#
_entry.id   AF-A0A354Y9Q7-F1
#
_cell.length_a   1.000
_cell.length_b   1.000
_cell.length_c   1.000
_cell.angle_alpha   90.00
_cell.angle_beta   90.00
_cell.angle_gamma   90.00
#
_symmetry.space_group_name_H-M   'P 1'
#
loop_
_entity.id
_entity.type
_entity.pdbx_description
1 polymer ?
#
loop_
_entity_poly.entity_id
_entity_poly.type
_entity_poly.pdbx_seq_one_letter_code
_entity_poly.pdbx_strand_id
1 'polypeptide(L)'
;SLVLLKNDGVLPLSRDKLKRIAVVGPTADDTMALLGNYYGTPAAPVTILQGIRAAVPQAEVLYARGADLVEGRDDPAATPLIEPQYLRPSADSAERGLRG
;
A
#
# COMPACT_ATOMS: atom_id res chain seq x y z
N SER A 1 -6.28 13.79 0.43
CA SER A 1 -5.85 15.07 -0.15
C SER A 1 -4.34 15.02 -0.39
N LEU A 2 -3.81 15.82 -1.30
CA LEU A 2 -2.37 15.92 -1.58
C LEU A 2 -1.93 17.38 -1.44
N VAL A 3 -0.76 17.61 -0.85
CA VAL A 3 -0.16 18.94 -0.70
C VAL A 3 1.22 18.91 -1.34
N LEU A 4 1.49 19.85 -2.24
CA LEU A 4 2.82 20.03 -2.82
C LEU A 4 3.70 20.80 -1.84
N LEU A 5 4.66 20.12 -1.21
CA LEU A 5 5.55 20.74 -0.23
C LEU A 5 6.71 21.51 -0.86
N LYS A 6 7.25 21.03 -1.99
CA LYS A 6 8.39 21.63 -2.70
C LYS A 6 8.32 21.35 -4.20
N ASN A 7 8.71 22.32 -5.03
CA ASN A 7 8.88 22.15 -6.47
C ASN A 7 10.01 23.06 -6.99
N ASP A 8 11.09 22.47 -7.50
CA ASP A 8 12.23 23.18 -8.09
C ASP A 8 12.02 23.49 -9.60
N GLY A 9 10.76 23.63 -10.04
CA GLY A 9 10.38 23.90 -11.43
C GLY A 9 10.23 22.67 -12.32
N VAL A 10 10.28 21.47 -11.76
CA VAL A 10 10.17 20.19 -12.50
C VAL A 10 8.71 19.80 -12.74
N LEU A 11 7.82 20.08 -11.78
CA LEU A 11 6.40 19.75 -11.89
C LEU A 11 5.59 20.93 -12.46
N PRO A 12 4.53 20.65 -13.24
CA PRO A 12 4.03 19.34 -13.64
C PRO A 12 4.85 18.71 -14.79
N LEU A 13 4.89 17.38 -14.84
CA LEU A 13 5.56 16.67 -15.92
C LEU A 13 4.77 16.78 -17.23
N SER A 14 5.45 17.09 -18.34
CA SER A 14 4.86 17.11 -19.69
C SER A 14 4.66 15.69 -20.22
N ARG A 15 3.44 15.16 -20.09
CA ARG A 15 3.11 13.76 -20.40
C ARG A 15 3.45 13.33 -21.83
N ASP A 16 3.30 14.25 -22.78
CA ASP A 16 3.63 14.10 -24.20
C ASP A 16 5.13 13.87 -24.46
N LYS A 17 5.99 14.28 -23.54
CA LYS A 17 7.46 14.15 -23.65
C LYS A 17 8.00 12.93 -22.91
N LEU A 18 7.19 12.27 -22.09
CA LEU A 18 7.62 11.13 -21.29
C LEU A 18 7.61 9.86 -22.15
N LYS A 19 8.78 9.22 -22.29
CA LYS A 19 8.92 7.93 -22.98
C LYS A 19 8.97 6.75 -22.03
N ARG A 20 9.62 6.94 -20.87
CA ARG A 20 9.81 5.92 -19.85
C ARG A 20 9.81 6.55 -18.47
N ILE A 21 9.13 5.92 -17.52
CA ILE A 21 9.04 6.33 -16.11
C ILE A 21 9.45 5.13 -15.25
N ALA A 22 10.39 5.35 -14.33
CA ALA A 22 10.67 4.40 -13.27
C ALA A 22 9.90 4.84 -12.01
N VAL A 23 9.00 3.98 -11.53
CA VAL A 23 8.34 4.14 -10.24
C VAL A 23 9.09 3.28 -9.25
N VAL A 24 9.65 3.89 -8.20
CA VAL A 24 10.50 3.21 -7.22
C VAL A 24 9.99 3.46 -5.81
N GLY A 25 9.92 2.39 -5.01
CA GLY A 25 9.59 2.46 -3.58
C GLY A 25 8.59 1.38 -3.15
N PRO A 26 8.70 0.86 -1.92
CA PRO A 26 7.90 -0.29 -1.47
C PRO A 26 6.40 -0.01 -1.37
N THR A 27 6.00 1.26 -1.26
CA THR A 27 4.59 1.67 -1.16
C THR A 27 3.95 2.01 -2.51
N ALA A 28 4.71 1.93 -3.61
CA ALA A 28 4.23 2.37 -4.92
C ALA A 28 3.08 1.52 -5.46
N ASP A 29 3.05 0.22 -5.11
CA ASP A 29 1.99 -0.72 -5.51
C ASP A 29 1.43 -1.48 -4.30
N ASP A 30 1.28 -0.78 -3.17
CA ASP A 30 0.76 -1.34 -1.92
C ASP A 30 -0.58 -0.69 -1.58
N THR A 31 -1.66 -1.49 -1.53
CA THR A 31 -2.98 -1.00 -1.13
C THR A 31 -3.04 -0.66 0.36
N MET A 32 -2.32 -1.39 1.22
CA MET A 32 -2.30 -1.13 2.65
C MET A 32 -1.70 0.24 2.97
N ALA A 33 -0.65 0.63 2.25
CA ALA A 33 -0.07 1.97 2.34
C ALA A 33 -1.07 3.09 1.99
N LEU A 34 -2.07 2.83 1.13
CA LEU A 34 -3.11 3.81 0.80
C LEU A 34 -4.18 3.92 1.89
N LEU A 35 -4.52 2.79 2.49
CA LEU A 35 -5.60 2.68 3.46
C LEU A 35 -5.21 3.30 4.81
N GLY A 36 -3.94 3.13 5.20
CA GLY A 36 -3.45 3.60 6.49
C GLY A 36 -4.13 2.88 7.66
N ASN A 37 -4.45 3.61 8.72
CA ASN A 37 -5.14 3.06 9.89
C ASN A 37 -6.64 3.38 9.86
N TYR A 38 -7.45 2.57 10.54
CA TYR A 38 -8.91 2.75 10.67
C TYR A 38 -9.64 2.88 9.33
N TYR A 39 -9.45 1.88 8.46
CA TYR A 39 -10.06 1.83 7.13
C TYR A 39 -11.19 0.79 7.05
N GLY A 40 -12.13 1.01 6.13
CA GLY A 40 -13.09 -0.01 5.68
C GLY A 40 -12.63 -0.65 4.36
N THR A 41 -13.34 -1.68 3.89
CA THR A 41 -12.98 -2.36 2.63
C THR A 41 -13.30 -1.49 1.42
N PRO A 42 -12.29 -1.01 0.65
CA PRO A 42 -12.55 -0.23 -0.55
C PRO A 42 -13.12 -1.13 -1.66
N ALA A 43 -14.06 -0.62 -2.45
CA ALA A 43 -14.64 -1.38 -3.57
C ALA A 43 -13.64 -1.57 -4.74
N ALA A 44 -12.83 -0.54 -5.02
CA ALA A 44 -11.86 -0.55 -6.12
C ALA A 44 -10.70 0.43 -5.81
N PRO A 45 -9.77 0.07 -4.91
CA PRO A 45 -8.61 0.92 -4.61
C PRO A 45 -7.69 1.04 -5.84
N VAL A 46 -7.03 2.21 -5.98
CA VAL A 46 -6.07 2.47 -7.07
C VAL A 46 -4.72 2.83 -6.45
N THR A 47 -3.70 2.01 -6.70
CA THR A 47 -2.33 2.26 -6.22
C THR A 47 -1.66 3.41 -6.97
N ILE A 48 -0.56 3.92 -6.42
CA ILE A 48 0.23 4.98 -7.08
C ILE A 48 0.73 4.50 -8.44
N LEU A 49 1.24 3.26 -8.52
CA LEU A 49 1.71 2.65 -9.76
C LEU A 49 0.58 2.54 -10.79
N GLN A 50 -0.61 2.08 -10.38
CA GLN A 50 -1.78 1.99 -11.26
C GLN A 50 -2.22 3.38 -11.76
N GLY A 51 -2.29 4.37 -10.87
CA GLY A 51 -2.64 5.74 -11.22
C GLY A 51 -1.65 6.38 -12.20
N ILE A 52 -0.35 6.16 -12.01
CA ILE A 52 0.70 6.64 -12.93
C ILE A 52 0.54 5.98 -14.31
N ARG A 53 0.40 4.64 -14.37
CA ARG A 53 0.19 3.91 -15.63
C ARG A 53 -1.02 4.44 -16.40
N ALA A 54 -2.14 4.67 -15.71
CA ALA A 54 -3.34 5.23 -16.32
C ALA A 54 -3.16 6.68 -16.81
N ALA A 55 -2.36 7.48 -16.10
CA ALA A 55 -2.12 8.88 -16.44
C ALA A 55 -1.20 9.09 -17.66
N VAL A 56 -0.32 8.11 -17.96
CA VAL A 56 0.66 8.17 -19.06
C VAL A 56 0.62 6.90 -19.94
N PRO A 57 -0.50 6.61 -20.62
CA PRO A 57 -0.69 5.33 -21.33
C PRO A 57 0.28 5.12 -22.51
N GLN A 58 0.96 6.18 -22.97
CA GLN A 58 1.93 6.12 -24.07
C GLN A 58 3.38 5.98 -23.60
N ALA A 59 3.64 6.08 -22.30
CA ALA A 59 4.98 5.92 -21.73
C ALA A 59 5.16 4.52 -21.13
N GLU A 60 6.36 3.97 -21.24
CA GLU A 60 6.71 2.73 -20.56
C GLU A 60 6.86 2.99 -19.05
N VAL A 61 6.10 2.29 -18.21
CA VAL A 61 6.18 2.44 -16.75
C VAL A 61 6.77 1.19 -16.12
N LEU A 62 8.02 1.30 -15.68
CA LEU A 62 8.75 0.27 -14.96
C LEU A 62 8.55 0.46 -13.45
N TYR A 63 8.48 -0.64 -12.71
CA TYR A 63 8.41 -0.63 -11.27
C TYR A 63 9.59 -1.38 -10.68
N ALA A 64 10.20 -0.82 -9.63
CA ALA A 64 11.12 -1.53 -8.77
C ALA A 64 10.79 -1.21 -7.31
N ARG A 65 10.77 -2.23 -6.44
CA ARG A 65 10.53 -2.03 -5.01
C ARG A 65 11.59 -1.10 -4.38
N GLY A 66 12.85 -1.26 -4.78
CA GLY A 66 13.97 -0.43 -4.33
C GLY A 66 14.49 -0.86 -2.95
N ALA A 67 13.67 -0.71 -1.91
CA ALA A 67 14.03 -1.01 -0.52
C ALA A 67 12.85 -1.64 0.24
N ASP A 68 13.13 -2.24 1.38
CA ASP A 68 12.12 -2.72 2.32
C ASP A 68 11.73 -1.63 3.33
N LEU A 69 10.49 -1.67 3.82
CA LEU A 69 10.02 -0.78 4.89
C LEU A 69 10.63 -1.15 6.24
N VAL A 70 10.77 -2.46 6.49
CA VAL A 70 11.37 -3.04 7.68
C VAL A 70 12.15 -4.27 7.23
N GLU A 71 13.41 -4.35 7.63
CA GLU A 71 14.28 -5.48 7.32
C GLU A 71 13.72 -6.78 7.93
N GLY A 72 13.65 -7.86 7.14
CA GLY A 72 13.13 -9.16 7.58
C GLY A 72 11.61 -9.23 7.79
N ARG A 73 10.85 -8.19 7.40
CA ARG A 73 9.38 -8.23 7.40
C ARG A 73 8.85 -8.59 6.02
N ASP A 74 8.44 -9.84 5.86
CA ASP A 74 7.60 -10.26 4.75
C ASP A 74 6.18 -9.72 4.99
N ASP A 75 5.86 -8.54 4.44
CA ASP A 75 4.51 -7.96 4.36
C ASP A 75 3.84 -7.51 5.69
N PRO A 76 3.35 -6.26 5.84
CA PRO A 76 2.55 -5.84 6.99
C PRO A 76 1.22 -6.60 7.17
N ALA A 77 0.69 -7.27 6.15
CA ALA A 77 -0.42 -8.21 6.28
C ALA A 77 -0.04 -9.53 6.97
N ALA A 78 1.25 -9.79 7.21
CA ALA A 78 1.76 -11.04 7.77
C ALA A 78 1.75 -11.11 9.30
N THR A 79 0.98 -10.26 9.99
CA THR A 79 0.55 -10.71 11.32
C THR A 79 -0.59 -11.68 11.06
N PRO A 80 -0.38 -13.01 11.16
CA PRO A 80 -1.49 -13.93 10.98
C PRO A 80 -2.60 -13.51 11.93
N LEU A 81 -3.83 -13.48 11.41
CA LEU A 81 -5.01 -13.31 12.26
C LEU A 81 -4.85 -14.31 13.41
N ILE A 82 -4.84 -13.86 14.66
CA ILE A 82 -4.86 -14.79 15.79
C ILE A 82 -6.18 -15.54 15.63
N GLU A 83 -6.10 -16.81 15.25
CA GLU A 83 -7.31 -17.57 15.00
C GLU A 83 -8.18 -17.56 16.25
N PRO A 84 -9.52 -17.45 16.12
CA PRO A 84 -10.41 -17.38 17.27
C PRO A 84 -10.20 -18.52 18.28
N GLN A 85 -9.73 -19.70 17.83
CA GLN A 85 -9.39 -20.82 18.69
C GLN A 85 -8.26 -20.55 19.71
N TYR A 86 -7.43 -19.53 19.47
CA TYR A 86 -6.40 -19.06 20.40
C TYR A 86 -6.90 -17.95 21.35
N LEU A 87 -8.12 -17.44 21.14
CA LEU A 87 -8.75 -16.45 22.00
C LEU A 87 -9.58 -17.14 23.09
N ARG A 88 -9.66 -16.52 24.28
CA ARG A 88 -10.46 -16.98 25.41
C ARG A 88 -11.42 -15.87 25.89
N PRO A 89 -12.64 -16.22 26.33
CA PRO A 89 -13.62 -15.22 26.76
C PRO A 89 -13.28 -14.57 28.11
N SER A 90 -12.42 -15.20 28.92
CA SER A 90 -11.86 -14.66 30.16
C SER A 90 -10.54 -15.36 30.50
N ALA A 91 -9.73 -14.76 31.39
CA ALA A 91 -8.39 -15.25 31.74
C ALA A 91 -8.36 -16.73 32.18
N ASP A 92 -9.37 -17.16 32.93
CA ASP A 92 -9.45 -18.51 33.51
C ASP A 92 -10.33 -19.48 32.71
N SER A 93 -10.84 -19.07 31.54
CA SER A 93 -11.73 -19.93 30.76
C SER A 93 -10.96 -21.08 30.11
N ALA A 94 -11.51 -22.30 30.22
CA ALA A 94 -11.07 -23.46 29.44
C ALA A 94 -11.70 -23.50 28.04
N GLU A 95 -12.70 -22.65 27.77
CA GLU A 95 -13.35 -22.54 26.48
C GLU A 95 -12.47 -21.79 25.48
N ARG A 96 -12.42 -22.29 24.23
CA ARG A 96 -11.75 -21.63 23.10
C ARG A 96 -12.76 -20.85 22.27
N GLY A 97 -12.35 -19.71 21.72
CA GLY A 97 -13.20 -18.86 20.89
C GLY A 97 -13.84 -17.69 21.63
N LEU A 98 -14.05 -16.59 20.92
CA LEU A 98 -14.94 -15.52 21.37
C LEU A 98 -16.38 -15.91 20.98
N ARG A 99 -17.36 -15.69 21.87
CA ARG A 99 -18.79 -15.97 21.62
C ARG A 99 -19.56 -14.77 21.05
N GLY A 100 -18.86 -13.83 20.43
CA GLY A 100 -19.42 -12.61 19.83
C GLY A 100 -19.29 -12.64 18.32
#